data_AF-A0A353GQW0-F1
#
_entry.id   AF-A0A353GQW0-F1
#
_cell.length_a   1.000
_cell.length_b   1.000
_cell.length_c   1.000
_cell.angle_alpha   90.00
_cell.angle_beta   90.00
_cell.angle_gamma   90.00
#
_symmetry.space_group_name_H-M   'P 1'
#
loop_
_entity.id
_entity.type
_entity.pdbx_description
1 polymer ?
#
loop_
_entity_poly.entity_id
_entity_poly.type
_entity_poly.pdbx_seq_one_letter_code
_entity_poly.pdbx_strand_id
1 'polypeptide(L)'
;MVWIINFFVLKGDFSLSSGSFWSEIKVEVPVEYGEIIAEVFQEEGAGGVVYDDPQIRQKVVLKDDEYFGEELDELIPARFGLRVYYPVDDRLGERIERLKQKIEVILGHSPVFELKQVQEEDWAEAWKSYFKPEHIGKIVIKPSWEEYSAAAGELVVELDPGMA
;
A
#
# COMPACT_ATOMS: atom_id res chain seq x y z
N MET A 1 24.94 22.03 -3.65
CA MET A 1 23.49 21.76 -3.74
C MET A 1 23.33 20.26 -3.52
N VAL A 2 22.60 19.91 -2.47
CA VAL A 2 22.78 18.69 -1.68
C VAL A 2 22.26 17.45 -2.44
N TRP A 3 23.18 16.52 -2.70
CA TRP A 3 22.88 15.13 -3.07
C TRP A 3 22.69 14.35 -1.76
N ILE A 4 21.53 13.75 -1.52
CA ILE A 4 21.40 12.70 -0.50
C ILE A 4 20.96 11.44 -1.20
N ILE A 5 21.97 10.62 -1.49
CA ILE A 5 21.86 9.20 -1.73
C ILE A 5 21.82 8.58 -0.33
N ASN A 6 20.67 8.07 0.12
CA ASN A 6 20.65 7.22 1.31
C ASN A 6 20.97 5.78 0.92
N PHE A 7 22.27 5.50 0.76
CA PHE A 7 22.79 4.15 0.95
C PHE A 7 22.76 3.86 2.44
N PHE A 8 21.74 3.12 2.92
CA PHE A 8 21.82 2.52 4.24
C PHE A 8 22.62 1.22 4.14
N VAL A 9 23.92 1.33 4.43
CA VAL A 9 24.79 0.20 4.73
C VAL A 9 24.45 -0.28 6.14
N LEU A 10 23.85 -1.47 6.25
CA LEU A 10 23.89 -2.24 7.50
C LEU A 10 24.84 -3.42 7.30
N LYS A 11 26.07 -3.23 7.78
CA LYS A 11 26.89 -4.33 8.29
C LYS A 11 26.21 -4.83 9.56
N GLY A 12 25.58 -5.99 9.50
CA GLY A 12 25.09 -6.74 10.64
C GLY A 12 24.97 -8.19 10.23
N ASP A 13 25.56 -9.09 11.02
CA ASP A 13 25.52 -10.53 10.79
C ASP A 13 24.07 -11.02 10.70
N PHE A 14 23.60 -11.29 9.48
CA PHE A 14 22.29 -11.88 9.25
C PHE A 14 22.38 -13.39 9.51
N SER A 15 21.95 -13.79 10.71
CA SER A 15 21.31 -15.09 10.85
C SER A 15 20.06 -15.08 9.97
N LEU A 16 19.96 -16.02 9.02
CA LEU A 16 18.84 -16.22 8.10
C LEU A 16 17.48 -16.19 8.84
N SER A 17 16.75 -15.08 8.73
CA SER A 17 15.29 -15.10 8.74
C SER A 17 14.84 -14.94 7.29
N SER A 18 14.21 -15.97 6.76
CA SER A 18 13.78 -16.13 5.36
C SER A 18 12.53 -15.30 5.04
N GLY A 19 12.55 -13.98 5.25
CA GLY A 19 11.46 -13.10 4.83
C GLY A 19 11.73 -12.54 3.43
N SER A 20 10.81 -12.69 2.48
CA SER A 20 10.88 -11.93 1.23
C SER A 20 10.47 -10.48 1.50
N PHE A 21 11.20 -9.54 0.90
CA PHE A 21 10.88 -8.12 0.99
C PHE A 21 10.43 -7.61 -0.37
N TRP A 22 9.50 -6.66 -0.34
CA TRP A 22 9.03 -5.91 -1.49
C TRP A 22 9.47 -4.46 -1.36
N SER A 23 9.85 -3.84 -2.47
CA SER A 23 10.02 -2.40 -2.58
C SER A 23 8.76 -1.83 -3.18
N GLU A 24 8.04 -1.05 -2.38
CA GLU A 24 7.06 -0.07 -2.87
C GLU A 24 7.84 1.10 -3.48
N ILE A 25 7.47 1.49 -4.69
CA ILE A 25 7.97 2.69 -5.35
C ILE A 25 6.76 3.56 -5.65
N LYS A 26 6.77 4.79 -5.15
CA LYS A 26 5.76 5.80 -5.41
C LYS A 26 6.30 6.87 -6.34
N VAL A 27 5.48 7.26 -7.32
CA VAL A 27 5.76 8.37 -8.24
C VAL A 27 4.52 9.23 -8.43
N GLU A 28 4.66 10.55 -8.25
CA GLU A 28 3.63 11.52 -8.63
C GLU A 28 3.79 11.87 -10.11
N VAL A 29 2.70 11.80 -10.86
CA VAL A 29 2.69 12.08 -12.31
C VAL A 29 1.40 12.82 -12.68
N PRO A 30 1.35 13.52 -13.84
CA PRO A 30 0.08 14.01 -14.36
C PRO A 30 -0.83 12.83 -14.75
N VAL A 31 -2.15 13.01 -14.56
CA VAL A 31 -3.17 11.96 -14.75
C VAL A 31 -3.11 11.36 -16.16
N GLU A 32 -2.86 12.19 -17.17
CA GLU A 32 -2.76 11.80 -18.57
C GLU A 32 -1.62 10.82 -18.88
N TYR A 33 -0.59 10.76 -18.03
CA TYR A 33 0.54 9.82 -18.17
C TYR A 33 0.39 8.57 -17.30
N GLY A 34 -0.62 8.51 -16.43
CA GLY A 34 -0.79 7.40 -15.49
C GLY A 34 -0.81 6.03 -16.17
N GLU A 35 -1.56 5.90 -17.27
CA GLU A 35 -1.71 4.61 -17.97
C GLU A 35 -0.43 4.14 -18.65
N ILE A 36 0.23 5.02 -19.41
CA ILE A 36 1.48 4.67 -20.12
C ILE A 36 2.62 4.39 -19.13
N ILE A 37 2.67 5.09 -18.00
CA ILE A 37 3.67 4.84 -16.96
C ILE A 37 3.37 3.53 -16.22
N ALA A 38 2.09 3.20 -15.99
CA ALA A 38 1.69 1.91 -15.44
C ALA A 38 2.11 0.74 -16.35
N GLU A 39 1.98 0.89 -17.67
CA GLU A 39 2.45 -0.09 -18.64
C GLU A 39 3.97 -0.29 -18.56
N VAL A 40 4.74 0.81 -18.48
CA VAL A 40 6.21 0.75 -18.27
C VAL A 40 6.58 -0.03 -17.00
N PHE A 41 5.84 0.18 -15.91
CA PHE A 41 6.05 -0.57 -14.67
C PHE A 41 5.77 -2.07 -14.85
N GLN A 42 4.68 -2.42 -15.52
CA GLN A 42 4.33 -3.82 -15.80
C GLN A 42 5.37 -4.50 -16.70
N GLU A 43 5.85 -3.83 -17.75
CA GLU A 43 6.92 -4.34 -18.63
C GLU A 43 8.21 -4.65 -17.86
N GLU A 44 8.54 -3.86 -16.84
CA GLU A 44 9.71 -4.08 -15.99
C GLU A 44 9.46 -5.11 -14.87
N GLY A 45 8.31 -5.81 -14.89
CA GLY A 45 8.02 -6.96 -14.03
C GLY A 45 7.37 -6.58 -12.70
N ALA A 46 6.52 -5.55 -12.68
CA ALA A 46 5.79 -5.16 -11.48
C ALA A 46 4.88 -6.30 -11.00
N GLY A 47 4.84 -6.54 -9.69
CA GLY A 47 3.88 -7.46 -9.08
C GLY A 47 2.46 -6.90 -9.01
N GLY A 48 2.33 -5.56 -9.04
CA GLY A 48 1.07 -4.83 -9.07
C GLY A 48 1.29 -3.33 -9.17
N VAL A 49 0.29 -2.63 -9.69
CA VAL A 49 0.27 -1.16 -9.81
C VAL A 49 -1.02 -0.64 -9.16
N VAL A 50 -0.86 0.35 -8.28
CA VAL A 50 -1.96 1.04 -7.58
C VAL A 50 -2.00 2.48 -8.06
N TYR A 51 -3.19 2.95 -8.40
CA TYR A 51 -3.43 4.32 -8.83
C TYR A 51 -3.90 5.14 -7.63
N ASP A 52 -3.07 6.09 -7.23
CA ASP A 52 -3.39 7.03 -6.16
C ASP A 52 -4.22 8.17 -6.76
N ASP A 53 -5.54 7.99 -6.94
CA ASP A 53 -6.41 9.00 -7.55
C ASP A 53 -7.17 9.84 -6.50
N PRO A 54 -6.86 11.15 -6.35
CA PRO A 54 -7.59 12.03 -5.42
C PRO A 54 -9.08 12.17 -5.75
N GLN A 55 -9.50 11.88 -6.98
CA GLN A 55 -10.91 11.96 -7.40
C GLN A 55 -11.76 10.81 -6.85
N ILE A 56 -11.17 9.79 -6.20
CA ILE A 56 -11.91 8.74 -5.49
C ILE A 56 -12.93 9.36 -4.52
N ARG A 57 -12.59 10.50 -3.90
CA ARG A 57 -13.50 11.27 -3.02
C ARG A 57 -14.86 11.59 -3.67
N GLN A 58 -14.89 11.85 -4.97
CA GLN A 58 -16.13 12.23 -5.67
C GLN A 58 -16.99 11.01 -6.05
N LYS A 59 -16.40 9.81 -6.07
CA LYS A 59 -17.08 8.56 -6.46
C LYS A 59 -17.64 7.80 -5.25
N VAL A 60 -17.12 8.05 -4.05
CA VAL A 60 -17.62 7.46 -2.81
C VAL A 60 -18.79 8.31 -2.30
N VAL A 61 -20.02 7.83 -2.49
CA VAL A 61 -21.20 8.36 -1.80
C VAL A 61 -21.26 7.68 -0.45
N LEU A 62 -20.66 8.30 0.57
CA LEU A 62 -20.85 7.87 1.95
C LEU A 62 -22.33 8.05 2.29
N LYS A 63 -23.02 6.96 2.60
CA LYS A 63 -24.33 7.07 3.24
C LYS A 63 -24.08 7.58 4.65
N ASP A 64 -24.90 8.52 5.12
CA ASP A 64 -24.74 9.29 6.38
C ASP A 64 -24.49 8.45 7.67
N ASP A 65 -24.56 7.12 7.59
CA ASP A 65 -24.41 6.19 8.71
C ASP A 65 -23.00 5.53 8.79
N GLU A 66 -22.06 5.82 7.87
CA GLU A 66 -20.71 5.23 7.87
C GLU A 66 -19.72 6.04 8.73
N TYR A 67 -19.30 5.45 9.86
CA TYR A 67 -18.38 5.99 10.88
C TYR A 67 -16.93 6.26 10.40
N PHE A 68 -16.65 6.13 9.10
CA PHE A 68 -15.27 6.18 8.57
C PHE A 68 -14.86 7.54 8.02
N GLY A 69 -15.67 8.60 8.19
CA GLY A 69 -15.48 9.89 7.52
C GLY A 69 -14.11 10.55 7.75
N GLU A 70 -13.59 10.55 8.98
CA GLU A 70 -12.29 11.17 9.30
C GLU A 70 -11.10 10.27 8.90
N GLU A 71 -11.19 8.95 9.11
CA GLU A 71 -10.14 7.99 8.71
C GLU A 71 -10.03 7.84 7.18
N LEU A 72 -11.13 7.99 6.43
CA LEU A 72 -11.08 7.98 4.97
C LEU A 72 -10.30 9.18 4.40
N ASP A 73 -10.41 10.35 5.02
CA ASP A 73 -9.75 11.56 4.54
C ASP A 73 -8.21 11.44 4.65
N GLU A 74 -7.69 10.62 5.57
CA GLU A 74 -6.26 10.28 5.66
C GLU A 74 -5.82 9.24 4.61
N LEU A 75 -6.74 8.39 4.15
CA LEU A 75 -6.48 7.35 3.15
C LEU A 75 -6.56 7.86 1.71
N ILE A 76 -7.24 8.98 1.48
CA ILE A 76 -7.35 9.59 0.15
C ILE A 76 -6.03 10.30 -0.20
N PRO A 77 -5.36 9.93 -1.30
CA PRO A 77 -4.11 10.56 -1.69
C PRO A 77 -4.33 12.02 -2.06
N ALA A 78 -3.40 12.90 -1.67
CA ALA A 78 -3.49 14.33 -1.95
C ALA A 78 -3.26 14.68 -3.44
N ARG A 79 -2.56 13.82 -4.18
CA ARG A 79 -2.14 14.04 -5.57
C ARG A 79 -2.21 12.74 -6.36
N PHE A 80 -2.39 12.87 -7.67
CA PHE A 80 -2.35 11.73 -8.56
C PHE A 80 -0.94 11.13 -8.62
N GLY A 81 -0.87 9.82 -8.55
CA GLY A 81 0.38 9.09 -8.67
C GLY A 81 0.16 7.60 -8.84
N LEU A 82 1.26 6.88 -8.90
CA LEU A 82 1.30 5.43 -8.99
C LEU A 82 2.16 4.89 -7.87
N ARG A 83 1.70 3.78 -7.27
CA ARG A 83 2.51 2.92 -6.41
C ARG A 83 2.70 1.58 -7.07
N VAL A 84 3.94 1.12 -7.12
CA VAL A 84 4.31 -0.16 -7.75
C VAL A 84 5.15 -0.99 -6.78
N TYR A 85 5.01 -2.31 -6.86
CA TYR A 85 5.70 -3.23 -5.98
C TYR A 85 6.62 -4.17 -6.77
N TYR A 86 7.87 -4.26 -6.32
CA TYR A 86 8.88 -5.13 -6.88
C TYR A 86 9.56 -5.96 -5.78
N PRO A 87 9.94 -7.21 -6.05
CA PRO A 87 10.75 -7.96 -5.09
C PRO A 87 12.10 -7.26 -4.88
N VAL A 88 12.56 -7.24 -3.64
CA VAL A 88 13.92 -6.81 -3.29
C VAL A 88 14.88 -7.94 -3.62
N ASP A 89 15.44 -7.88 -4.83
CA ASP A 89 16.44 -8.81 -5.35
C ASP A 89 17.67 -8.04 -5.87
N ASP A 90 18.71 -8.76 -6.30
CA ASP A 90 19.93 -8.17 -6.85
C ASP A 90 19.71 -7.32 -8.12
N ARG A 91 18.52 -7.38 -8.74
CA ARG A 91 18.16 -6.67 -9.98
C ARG A 91 17.36 -5.39 -9.72
N LEU A 92 16.89 -5.15 -8.49
CA LEU A 92 16.05 -4.01 -8.15
C LEU A 92 16.71 -2.67 -8.52
N GLY A 93 18.00 -2.51 -8.23
CA GLY A 93 18.73 -1.27 -8.54
C GLY A 93 18.79 -0.96 -10.03
N GLU A 94 19.12 -1.95 -10.86
CA GLU A 94 19.12 -1.80 -12.32
C GLU A 94 17.72 -1.54 -12.88
N ARG A 95 16.70 -2.18 -12.29
CA ARG A 95 15.30 -1.98 -12.66
C ARG A 95 14.86 -0.53 -12.40
N ILE A 96 15.18 0.02 -11.23
CA ILE A 96 14.89 1.41 -10.88
C ILE A 96 15.52 2.38 -11.89
N GLU A 97 16.76 2.13 -12.30
CA GLU A 97 17.45 2.98 -13.27
C GLU A 97 16.78 2.94 -14.65
N ARG A 98 16.41 1.75 -15.15
CA ARG A 98 15.67 1.61 -16.41
C ARG A 98 14.31 2.31 -16.36
N LEU A 99 13.60 2.17 -15.23
CA LEU A 99 12.31 2.85 -15.02
C LEU A 99 12.47 4.36 -15.09
N LYS A 100 13.47 4.93 -14.41
CA LYS A 100 13.75 6.37 -14.47
C LYS A 100 13.99 6.85 -15.90
N GLN A 101 14.83 6.12 -16.66
CA GLN A 101 15.14 6.49 -18.04
C GLN A 101 13.90 6.44 -18.94
N LYS A 102 13.10 5.36 -18.88
CA LYS A 102 11.87 5.23 -19.68
C LYS A 102 10.86 6.32 -19.34
N ILE A 103 10.64 6.58 -18.06
CA ILE A 103 9.65 7.57 -17.59
C ILE A 103 10.13 9.00 -17.88
N GLU A 104 11.43 9.28 -17.79
CA GLU A 104 11.99 10.58 -18.15
C GLU A 104 11.75 10.93 -19.62
N VAL A 105 11.82 9.94 -20.52
CA VAL A 105 11.46 10.14 -21.94
C VAL A 105 9.99 10.51 -22.11
N ILE A 106 9.10 9.95 -21.30
CA ILE A 106 7.65 10.21 -21.36
C ILE A 106 7.31 11.59 -20.78
N LEU A 107 7.89 11.93 -19.63
CA LEU A 107 7.60 13.17 -18.91
C LEU A 107 8.41 14.38 -19.40
N GLY A 108 9.54 14.14 -20.07
CA GLY A 108 10.51 15.18 -20.45
C GLY A 108 11.38 15.69 -19.28
N HIS A 109 11.30 15.04 -18.11
CA HIS A 109 12.13 15.32 -16.95
C HIS A 109 12.29 14.08 -16.09
N SER A 110 13.34 14.02 -15.28
CA SER A 110 13.57 12.87 -14.39
C SER A 110 12.45 12.74 -13.37
N PRO A 111 11.86 11.54 -13.18
CA PRO A 111 10.83 11.32 -12.18
C PRO A 111 11.43 11.29 -10.76
N VAL A 112 10.63 11.72 -9.78
CA VAL A 112 10.99 11.58 -8.36
C VAL A 112 10.35 10.30 -7.84
N PHE A 113 11.18 9.35 -7.40
CA PHE A 113 10.73 8.10 -6.79
C PHE A 113 10.92 8.16 -5.28
N GLU A 114 9.86 7.85 -4.56
CA GLU A 114 9.91 7.54 -3.14
C GLU A 114 9.91 6.01 -3.00
N LEU A 115 10.88 5.46 -2.25
CA LEU A 115 11.01 4.02 -2.08
C LEU A 115 10.76 3.66 -0.61
N LYS A 116 9.96 2.61 -0.41
CA LYS A 116 9.68 2.04 0.90
C LYS A 116 9.79 0.52 0.83
N GLN A 117 10.53 -0.06 1.76
CA GLN A 117 10.60 -1.51 1.89
C GLN A 117 9.41 -2.01 2.73
N VAL A 118 8.79 -3.10 2.28
CA VAL A 118 7.63 -3.74 2.90
C VAL A 118 7.95 -5.22 3.06
N GLN A 119 7.75 -5.77 4.25
CA GLN A 119 7.95 -7.20 4.51
C GLN A 119 6.73 -7.98 4.01
N GLU A 120 6.94 -9.14 3.38
CA GLU A 120 5.83 -9.96 2.85
C GLU A 120 4.83 -10.38 3.94
N GLU A 121 5.32 -10.65 5.16
CA GLU A 121 4.51 -10.99 6.33
C GLU A 121 3.62 -9.81 6.80
N ASP A 122 4.10 -8.57 6.71
CA ASP A 122 3.31 -7.38 7.02
C ASP A 122 2.17 -7.17 6.01
N TRP A 123 2.36 -7.59 4.76
CA TRP A 123 1.33 -7.49 3.71
C TRP A 123 0.14 -8.43 3.98
N ALA A 124 0.42 -9.64 4.46
CA ALA A 124 -0.60 -10.63 4.79
C ALA A 124 -1.41 -10.27 6.06
N GLU A 125 -0.90 -9.38 6.90
CA GLU A 125 -1.49 -9.03 8.20
C GLU A 125 -2.05 -7.60 8.24
N ALA A 126 -1.62 -6.70 7.35
CA ALA A 126 -2.01 -5.28 7.37
C ALA A 126 -3.54 -5.06 7.37
N TRP A 127 -4.29 -5.89 6.63
CA TRP A 127 -5.75 -5.82 6.58
C TRP A 127 -6.42 -6.11 7.92
N LYS A 128 -5.79 -6.91 8.80
CA LYS A 128 -6.33 -7.25 10.13
C LYS A 128 -6.44 -6.03 11.04
N SER A 129 -5.60 -5.03 10.84
CA SER A 129 -5.61 -3.79 11.63
C SER A 129 -6.83 -2.90 11.35
N TYR A 130 -7.43 -3.06 10.16
CA TYR A 130 -8.59 -2.28 9.71
C TYR A 130 -9.94 -2.95 9.99
N PHE A 131 -9.94 -4.21 10.47
CA PHE A 131 -11.18 -4.91 10.85
C PHE A 131 -11.42 -4.73 12.35
N LYS A 132 -12.48 -4.00 12.71
CA LYS A 132 -12.85 -3.73 14.11
C LYS A 132 -14.17 -4.42 14.47
N PRO A 133 -14.40 -4.72 15.77
CA PRO A 133 -15.70 -5.24 16.20
C PRO A 133 -16.85 -4.31 15.82
N GLU A 134 -17.91 -4.87 15.24
CA GLU A 134 -19.10 -4.15 14.78
C GLU A 134 -20.35 -4.64 15.52
N HIS A 135 -21.23 -3.70 15.88
CA HIS A 135 -22.47 -3.97 16.61
C HIS A 135 -23.68 -3.99 15.68
N ILE A 136 -24.41 -5.10 15.67
CA ILE A 136 -25.69 -5.26 14.98
C ILE A 136 -26.77 -5.63 16.01
N GLY A 137 -27.38 -4.61 16.60
CA GLY A 137 -28.35 -4.77 17.68
C GLY A 137 -27.72 -5.38 18.93
N LYS A 138 -28.09 -6.61 19.28
CA LYS A 138 -27.47 -7.37 20.39
C LYS A 138 -26.31 -8.24 19.94
N ILE A 139 -26.05 -8.35 18.65
CA ILE A 139 -25.00 -9.18 18.10
C ILE A 139 -23.77 -8.32 17.92
N VAL A 140 -22.62 -8.79 18.41
CA VAL A 140 -21.31 -8.17 18.15
C VAL A 140 -20.53 -9.09 17.24
N ILE A 141 -20.19 -8.62 16.05
CA ILE A 141 -19.35 -9.34 15.11
C ILE A 141 -17.93 -8.84 15.32
N LYS A 142 -17.00 -9.72 15.69
CA LYS A 142 -15.59 -9.34 15.84
C LYS A 142 -14.70 -10.24 14.99
N PRO A 143 -13.53 -9.75 14.53
CA PRO A 143 -12.54 -10.64 13.99
C PRO A 143 -11.96 -11.54 15.08
N SER A 144 -11.48 -12.72 14.70
CA SER A 144 -10.93 -13.73 15.63
C SER A 144 -9.70 -13.23 16.41
N TRP A 145 -8.98 -12.24 15.88
CA TRP A 145 -7.76 -11.67 16.49
C TRP A 145 -7.97 -10.44 17.37
N GLU A 146 -9.17 -9.84 17.44
CA GLU A 146 -9.45 -8.71 18.34
C GLU A 146 -10.02 -9.21 19.68
N GLU A 147 -9.59 -8.64 20.80
CA GLU A 147 -10.18 -8.94 22.10
C GLU A 147 -11.44 -8.10 22.32
N TYR A 148 -12.56 -8.74 22.67
CA TYR A 148 -13.82 -8.06 22.99
C TYR A 148 -14.47 -8.67 24.23
N SER A 149 -14.84 -7.81 25.19
CA SER A 149 -15.57 -8.22 26.40
C SER A 149 -17.05 -7.89 26.25
N ALA A 150 -17.88 -8.93 26.11
CA ALA A 150 -19.32 -8.78 25.93
C ALA A 150 -20.02 -8.19 27.15
N ALA A 151 -20.91 -7.23 26.93
CA ALA A 151 -21.82 -6.74 27.95
C ALA A 151 -23.00 -7.72 28.15
N ALA A 152 -23.72 -7.56 29.27
CA ALA A 152 -24.84 -8.44 29.60
C ALA A 152 -25.95 -8.34 28.54
N GLY A 153 -26.23 -9.46 27.86
CA GLY A 153 -27.25 -9.53 26.82
C GLY A 153 -26.73 -9.36 25.39
N GLU A 154 -25.42 -9.23 25.20
CA GLU A 154 -24.77 -9.28 23.89
C GLU A 154 -24.43 -10.72 23.47
N LEU A 155 -24.51 -10.99 22.17
CA LEU A 155 -24.14 -12.25 21.53
C LEU A 155 -22.93 -12.00 20.63
N VAL A 156 -21.77 -12.55 20.97
CA VAL A 156 -20.55 -12.35 20.18
C VAL A 156 -20.42 -13.43 19.11
N VAL A 157 -20.17 -13.02 17.88
CA VAL A 157 -19.89 -13.86 16.71
C VAL A 157 -18.48 -13.54 16.23
N GLU A 158 -17.61 -14.56 16.23
CA GLU A 158 -16.25 -14.43 15.73
C GLU A 158 -16.21 -14.75 14.23
N LEU A 159 -15.57 -13.90 13.45
CA LEU A 159 -15.34 -14.11 12.01
C LEU A 159 -13.84 -14.20 11.72
N ASP A 160 -13.48 -15.15 10.86
CA ASP A 160 -12.15 -15.27 10.26
C ASP A 160 -12.27 -15.09 8.73
N PRO A 161 -12.02 -13.89 8.20
CA PRO A 161 -12.03 -13.59 6.77
C PRO A 161 -10.89 -14.26 5.98
N GLY A 162 -9.90 -14.85 6.66
CA GLY A 162 -8.67 -15.35 6.05
C GLY A 162 -8.77 -16.73 5.40
N MET A 163 -9.85 -17.49 5.62
CA MET A 163 -10.07 -18.79 4.96
C MET A 163 -11.54 -19.02 4.63
N ALA A 164 -11.91 -18.84 3.36
CA ALA A 164 -13.15 -19.33 2.77
C ALA A 164 -12.86 -19.95 1.38
#